data_AF-A0AA47BSX2-F1
#
_entry.id   AF-A0AA47BSX2-F1
#
_cell.length_a   1.000
_cell.length_b   1.000
_cell.length_c   1.000
_cell.angle_alpha   90.00
_cell.angle_beta   90.00
_cell.angle_gamma   90.00
#
_symmetry.space_group_name_H-M   'P 1'
#
loop_
_entity.id
_entity.type
_entity.pdbx_description
1 polymer ?
#
loop_
_entity_poly.entity_id
_entity_poly.type
_entity_poly.pdbx_seq_one_letter_code
_entity_poly.pdbx_strand_id
1 'polypeptide(L)'
;MYAVTSNNIVTRILSCAEQDKPDNSIEYPDEAQIHAGCDVRFFSSSGTRLTVAEAAAANLISAGDNQRALWENGKYVVKDDYTNTPTWEKSTGNLRKLALGESLDSTLTLKMPPDSEAVWQSNRWVIPSAVKERRAREKRDELLLKSDCVMLPDYPSTNKTAWKTYRQALRDVPQQATFPSNITWPTPPAK
;
A
#
# COMPACT_ATOMS: atom_id res chain seq x y z
N MET A 1 -15.03 -16.43 -41.99
CA MET A 1 -16.28 -16.31 -41.23
C MET A 1 -16.71 -14.85 -41.13
N TYR A 2 -18.01 -14.57 -40.95
CA TYR A 2 -18.51 -13.21 -40.73
C TYR A 2 -19.02 -13.03 -39.30
N ALA A 3 -18.50 -12.03 -38.60
CA ALA A 3 -18.99 -11.60 -37.28
C ALA A 3 -19.96 -10.42 -37.47
N VAL A 4 -21.24 -10.64 -37.22
CA VAL A 4 -22.26 -9.58 -37.33
C VAL A 4 -22.27 -8.79 -36.02
N THR A 5 -22.13 -7.47 -36.11
CA THR A 5 -21.93 -6.62 -34.95
C THR A 5 -23.07 -5.63 -34.73
N SER A 6 -23.28 -5.24 -33.47
CA SER A 6 -24.10 -4.11 -33.08
C SER A 6 -23.37 -3.36 -31.98
N ASN A 7 -23.10 -2.07 -32.17
CA ASN A 7 -22.31 -1.24 -31.24
C ASN A 7 -20.96 -1.88 -30.86
N ASN A 8 -20.24 -2.42 -31.85
CA ASN A 8 -18.97 -3.16 -31.69
C ASN A 8 -19.07 -4.52 -30.99
N ILE A 9 -20.26 -4.94 -30.53
CA ILE A 9 -20.44 -6.26 -29.92
C ILE A 9 -20.89 -7.26 -30.98
N VAL A 10 -20.22 -8.41 -31.04
CA VAL A 10 -20.63 -9.52 -31.90
C VAL A 10 -21.95 -10.08 -31.40
N THR A 11 -22.95 -10.14 -32.27
CA THR A 11 -24.28 -10.68 -31.96
C THR A 11 -24.47 -12.11 -32.46
N ARG A 12 -23.84 -12.44 -33.60
CA ARG A 12 -23.86 -13.77 -34.21
C ARG A 12 -22.62 -13.96 -35.09
N ILE A 13 -22.28 -15.22 -35.32
CA ILE A 13 -21.22 -15.66 -36.22
C ILE A 13 -21.85 -16.45 -37.37
N LEU A 14 -21.42 -16.17 -38.60
CA LEU A 14 -21.88 -16.83 -39.81
C LEU A 14 -20.69 -17.46 -40.57
N SER A 15 -20.90 -18.62 -41.17
CA SER A 15 -19.90 -19.27 -42.03
C SER A 15 -19.80 -18.54 -43.38
N CYS A 16 -18.59 -18.40 -43.92
CA CYS A 16 -18.38 -17.80 -45.25
C CYS A 16 -18.90 -18.67 -46.40
N ALA A 17 -19.10 -19.98 -46.17
CA ALA A 17 -19.51 -20.91 -47.21
C ALA A 17 -20.98 -20.75 -47.66
N GLU A 18 -21.77 -19.90 -46.98
CA GLU A 18 -23.24 -19.95 -47.10
C GLU A 18 -23.92 -18.60 -47.43
N GLN A 19 -23.20 -17.47 -47.54
CA GLN A 19 -23.82 -16.13 -47.74
C GLN A 19 -22.86 -15.07 -48.30
N ASP A 20 -23.41 -14.11 -49.06
CA ASP A 20 -22.77 -12.82 -49.35
C ASP A 20 -22.49 -12.05 -48.04
N LYS A 21 -21.45 -11.20 -48.03
CA LYS A 21 -21.04 -10.41 -46.85
C LYS A 21 -22.24 -9.64 -46.27
N PRO A 22 -22.71 -9.95 -45.06
CA PRO A 22 -23.83 -9.25 -44.46
C PRO A 22 -23.51 -7.79 -44.12
N ASP A 23 -24.51 -6.92 -44.18
CA ASP A 23 -24.37 -5.54 -43.67
C ASP A 23 -23.97 -5.54 -42.18
N ASN A 24 -23.14 -4.58 -41.78
CA ASN A 24 -22.61 -4.44 -40.41
C ASN A 24 -21.82 -5.65 -39.88
N SER A 25 -21.19 -6.42 -40.78
CA SER A 25 -20.32 -7.53 -40.45
C SER A 25 -18.84 -7.24 -40.69
N ILE A 26 -18.00 -7.89 -39.89
CA ILE A 26 -16.54 -7.93 -40.07
C ILE A 26 -16.17 -9.33 -40.53
N GLU A 27 -15.36 -9.40 -41.59
CA GLU A 27 -14.81 -10.65 -42.08
C GLU A 27 -13.59 -11.01 -41.25
N TYR A 28 -13.61 -12.21 -40.70
CA TYR A 28 -12.48 -12.81 -40.01
C TYR A 28 -12.09 -14.11 -40.69
N PRO A 29 -10.82 -14.51 -40.59
CA PRO A 29 -10.42 -15.85 -40.96
C PRO A 29 -11.19 -16.91 -40.14
N ASP A 30 -11.40 -18.12 -40.68
CA ASP A 30 -12.25 -19.15 -40.06
C ASP A 30 -11.70 -19.71 -38.74
N GLU A 31 -10.41 -19.49 -38.46
CA GLU A 31 -9.74 -19.89 -37.21
C GLU A 31 -9.81 -18.83 -36.10
N ALA A 32 -10.42 -17.68 -36.39
CA ALA A 32 -10.49 -16.57 -35.46
C ALA A 32 -11.27 -16.98 -34.20
N GLN A 33 -10.68 -16.73 -33.03
CA GLN A 33 -11.30 -17.04 -31.74
C GLN A 33 -12.28 -15.95 -31.31
N ILE A 34 -13.22 -15.63 -32.21
CA ILE A 34 -14.24 -14.60 -31.99
C ILE A 34 -15.62 -15.24 -31.85
N HIS A 35 -16.37 -14.80 -30.85
CA HIS A 35 -17.65 -15.38 -30.47
C HIS A 35 -18.69 -14.29 -30.23
N ALA A 36 -19.98 -14.68 -30.17
CA ALA A 36 -21.02 -13.77 -29.75
C ALA A 36 -20.73 -13.21 -28.34
N GLY A 37 -20.90 -11.91 -28.15
CA GLY A 37 -20.57 -11.17 -26.93
C GLY A 37 -19.19 -10.50 -26.94
N CYS A 38 -18.29 -10.87 -27.85
CA CYS A 38 -16.97 -10.21 -27.98
C CYS A 38 -17.11 -8.75 -28.44
N ASP A 39 -16.27 -7.85 -27.91
CA ASP A 39 -16.10 -6.51 -28.46
C ASP A 39 -15.01 -6.56 -29.53
N VAL A 40 -15.41 -6.34 -30.80
CA VAL A 40 -14.53 -6.51 -31.97
C VAL A 40 -13.33 -5.58 -31.96
N ARG A 41 -13.38 -4.47 -31.22
CA ARG A 41 -12.27 -3.50 -31.15
C ARG A 41 -11.04 -4.09 -30.47
N PHE A 42 -11.21 -5.13 -29.64
CA PHE A 42 -10.10 -5.83 -28.99
C PHE A 42 -9.50 -6.96 -29.83
N PHE A 43 -9.84 -7.04 -31.13
CA PHE A 43 -9.30 -8.03 -32.04
C PHE A 43 -8.64 -7.33 -33.24
N SER A 44 -7.51 -7.85 -33.68
CA SER A 44 -6.87 -7.45 -34.93
C SER A 44 -7.72 -7.87 -36.14
N SER A 45 -7.39 -7.39 -37.33
CA SER A 45 -8.02 -7.85 -38.58
C SER A 45 -7.82 -9.34 -38.87
N SER A 46 -6.83 -9.98 -38.24
CA SER A 46 -6.63 -11.44 -38.29
C SER A 46 -7.47 -12.21 -37.27
N GLY A 47 -8.36 -11.54 -36.52
CA GLY A 47 -9.18 -12.18 -35.49
C GLY A 47 -8.40 -12.60 -34.25
N THR A 48 -7.18 -12.07 -34.08
CA THR A 48 -6.35 -12.32 -32.90
C THR A 48 -6.63 -11.28 -31.84
N ARG A 49 -6.75 -11.70 -30.57
CA ARG A 49 -6.94 -10.76 -29.45
C ARG A 49 -5.73 -9.82 -29.35
N LEU A 50 -6.00 -8.52 -29.32
CA LEU A 50 -5.00 -7.50 -29.02
C LEU A 50 -4.42 -7.72 -27.61
N THR A 51 -3.12 -7.54 -27.46
CA THR A 51 -2.48 -7.46 -26.14
C THR A 51 -2.97 -6.24 -25.36
N VAL A 52 -2.74 -6.22 -24.04
CA VAL A 52 -3.05 -5.06 -23.19
C VAL A 52 -2.34 -3.81 -23.70
N ALA A 53 -1.09 -3.93 -24.14
CA ALA A 53 -0.30 -2.81 -24.66
C ALA A 53 -0.89 -2.25 -25.96
N GLU A 54 -1.30 -3.12 -26.89
CA GLU A 54 -1.94 -2.71 -28.15
C GLU A 54 -3.30 -2.07 -27.91
N ALA A 55 -4.13 -2.65 -27.03
CA ALA A 55 -5.43 -2.08 -26.67
C ALA A 55 -5.29 -0.70 -25.99
N ALA A 56 -4.27 -0.52 -25.16
CA ALA A 56 -3.96 0.77 -24.54
C ALA A 56 -3.46 1.80 -25.58
N ALA A 57 -2.56 1.40 -26.49
CA ALA A 57 -2.08 2.26 -27.57
C ALA A 57 -3.21 2.72 -28.51
N ALA A 58 -4.23 1.87 -28.70
CA ALA A 58 -5.44 2.18 -29.44
C ALA A 58 -6.48 2.99 -28.62
N ASN A 59 -6.17 3.40 -27.39
CA ASN A 59 -7.07 4.09 -26.45
C ASN A 59 -8.39 3.34 -26.15
N LEU A 60 -8.36 2.01 -26.24
CA LEU A 60 -9.53 1.16 -25.95
C LEU A 60 -9.66 0.84 -24.46
N ILE A 61 -8.55 0.89 -23.74
CA ILE A 61 -8.47 0.76 -22.29
C ILE A 61 -7.57 1.83 -21.70
N SER A 62 -7.84 2.18 -20.44
CA SER A 62 -6.98 3.02 -19.61
C SER A 62 -6.97 2.44 -18.21
N ALA A 63 -5.82 1.92 -17.77
CA ALA A 63 -5.61 1.44 -16.41
C ALA A 63 -4.72 2.44 -15.67
N GLY A 64 -5.18 2.91 -14.52
CA GLY A 64 -4.42 3.81 -13.64
C GLY A 64 -3.51 3.06 -12.67
N ASP A 65 -2.96 3.81 -11.71
CA ASP A 65 -2.15 3.24 -10.63
C ASP A 65 -2.97 2.25 -9.80
N ASN A 66 -2.35 1.10 -9.46
CA ASN A 66 -3.00 0.00 -8.75
C ASN A 66 -4.27 -0.50 -9.48
N GLN A 67 -4.22 -0.57 -10.80
CA GLN A 67 -5.26 -1.22 -11.60
C GLN A 67 -4.64 -2.20 -12.59
N ARG A 68 -5.42 -3.23 -12.93
CA ARG A 68 -5.03 -4.26 -13.88
C ARG A 68 -6.12 -4.48 -14.90
N ALA A 69 -5.75 -4.48 -16.18
CA ALA A 69 -6.63 -4.91 -17.25
C ALA A 69 -6.68 -6.44 -17.30
N LEU A 70 -7.89 -7.00 -17.26
CA LEU A 70 -8.17 -8.43 -17.32
C LEU A 70 -9.04 -8.74 -18.51
N TRP A 71 -8.77 -9.86 -19.17
CA TRP A 71 -9.60 -10.32 -20.27
C TRP A 71 -10.78 -11.13 -19.73
N GLU A 72 -11.99 -10.61 -19.84
CA GLU A 72 -13.22 -11.23 -19.36
C GLU A 72 -14.33 -11.10 -20.41
N ASN A 73 -14.98 -12.22 -20.75
CA ASN A 73 -16.14 -12.24 -21.64
C ASN A 73 -15.92 -11.49 -22.98
N GLY A 74 -14.75 -11.70 -23.61
CA GLY A 74 -14.47 -11.15 -24.93
C GLY A 74 -14.13 -9.64 -24.96
N LYS A 75 -13.81 -9.06 -23.81
CA LYS A 75 -13.36 -7.66 -23.68
C LYS A 75 -12.36 -7.51 -22.53
N TYR A 76 -11.63 -6.40 -22.53
CA TYR A 76 -10.85 -6.02 -21.35
C TYR A 76 -11.74 -5.32 -20.30
N VAL A 77 -11.55 -5.70 -19.04
CA VAL A 77 -12.12 -5.07 -17.84
C VAL A 77 -10.97 -4.60 -16.98
N VAL A 78 -10.95 -3.31 -16.63
CA VAL A 78 -9.96 -2.76 -15.69
C VAL A 78 -10.52 -2.92 -14.27
N LYS A 79 -9.74 -3.56 -13.39
CA LYS A 79 -10.08 -3.76 -11.98
C LYS A 79 -9.01 -3.17 -11.09
N ASP A 80 -9.40 -2.75 -9.89
CA ASP A 80 -8.45 -2.36 -8.86
C ASP A 80 -7.53 -3.54 -8.50
N ASP A 81 -6.27 -3.24 -8.27
CA ASP A 81 -5.23 -4.22 -8.05
C ASP A 81 -4.20 -3.69 -7.04
N TYR A 82 -4.50 -3.99 -5.77
CA TYR A 82 -3.59 -3.75 -4.65
C TYR A 82 -2.88 -5.05 -4.21
N THR A 83 -2.87 -6.13 -5.02
CA THR A 83 -2.32 -7.42 -4.56
C THR A 83 -0.82 -7.36 -4.24
N ASN A 84 -0.11 -6.41 -4.87
CA ASN A 84 1.32 -6.15 -4.64
C ASN A 84 1.58 -4.85 -3.86
N THR A 85 0.52 -4.16 -3.43
CA THR A 85 0.61 -2.89 -2.71
C THR A 85 0.15 -3.14 -1.28
N PRO A 86 1.04 -3.06 -0.27
CA PRO A 86 0.62 -3.26 1.11
C PRO A 86 -0.41 -2.20 1.50
N THR A 87 -1.46 -2.64 2.18
CA THR A 87 -2.50 -1.75 2.72
C THR A 87 -2.61 -1.96 4.22
N TRP A 88 -2.94 -0.90 4.95
CA TRP A 88 -3.07 -0.95 6.41
C TRP A 88 -4.44 -0.47 6.84
N GLU A 89 -5.01 -1.16 7.82
CA GLU A 89 -6.23 -0.75 8.51
C GLU A 89 -5.96 0.49 9.37
N LYS A 90 -6.70 1.57 9.14
CA LYS A 90 -6.55 2.83 9.89
C LYS A 90 -6.85 2.66 11.38
N SER A 91 -7.72 1.73 11.75
CA SER A 91 -8.14 1.49 13.13
C SER A 91 -7.07 0.78 13.97
N THR A 92 -6.31 -0.12 13.35
CA THR A 92 -5.40 -1.04 14.07
C THR A 92 -3.93 -0.88 13.69
N GLY A 93 -3.64 -0.33 12.51
CA GLY A 93 -2.30 -0.37 11.92
C GLY A 93 -1.90 -1.73 11.37
N ASN A 94 -2.82 -2.71 11.35
CA ASN A 94 -2.53 -4.04 10.84
C ASN A 94 -2.49 -4.04 9.31
N LEU A 95 -1.63 -4.90 8.76
CA LEU A 95 -1.57 -5.13 7.33
C LEU A 95 -2.83 -5.87 6.87
N ARG A 96 -3.52 -5.32 5.86
CA ARG A 96 -4.59 -5.98 5.12
C ARG A 96 -4.10 -6.29 3.71
N LYS A 97 -4.30 -7.53 3.27
CA LYS A 97 -4.04 -7.95 1.89
C LYS A 97 -5.35 -7.90 1.12
N LEU A 98 -5.40 -7.08 0.08
CA LEU A 98 -6.54 -7.00 -0.82
C LEU A 98 -6.41 -8.00 -1.95
N ALA A 99 -7.55 -8.58 -2.33
CA ALA A 99 -7.64 -9.43 -3.51
C ALA A 99 -7.72 -8.59 -4.80
N LEU A 100 -7.48 -9.23 -5.94
CA LEU A 100 -7.69 -8.60 -7.24
C LEU A 100 -9.16 -8.20 -7.41
N GLY A 101 -9.39 -6.94 -7.77
CA GLY A 101 -10.71 -6.34 -7.90
C GLY A 101 -11.30 -5.78 -6.61
N GLU A 102 -10.60 -5.90 -5.49
CA GLU A 102 -11.00 -5.28 -4.24
C GLU A 102 -10.49 -3.84 -4.15
N SER A 103 -11.40 -2.89 -3.96
CA SER A 103 -11.07 -1.46 -3.90
C SER A 103 -10.51 -1.03 -2.54
N LEU A 104 -9.65 -0.02 -2.55
CA LEU A 104 -9.15 0.62 -1.34
C LEU A 104 -10.27 1.44 -0.68
N ASP A 105 -10.96 0.84 0.29
CA ASP A 105 -12.04 1.49 1.01
C ASP A 105 -11.56 2.61 1.96
N SER A 106 -12.53 3.35 2.52
CA SER A 106 -12.24 4.48 3.40
C SER A 106 -11.60 4.11 4.74
N THR A 107 -11.60 2.84 5.13
CA THR A 107 -10.99 2.32 6.37
C THR A 107 -9.51 1.97 6.19
N LEU A 108 -9.02 1.97 4.96
CA LEU A 108 -7.65 1.59 4.62
C LEU A 108 -6.77 2.76 4.19
N THR A 109 -5.46 2.54 4.27
CA THR A 109 -4.44 3.44 3.75
C THR A 109 -3.27 2.68 3.14
N LEU A 110 -2.58 3.31 2.19
CA LEU A 110 -1.29 2.84 1.67
C LEU A 110 -0.11 3.41 2.48
N LYS A 111 -0.37 4.20 3.52
CA LYS A 111 0.68 4.76 4.37
C LYS A 111 1.03 3.73 5.44
N MET A 112 2.29 3.33 5.49
CA MET A 112 2.79 2.43 6.53
C MET A 112 2.76 3.12 7.91
N PRO A 113 2.27 2.46 8.97
CA PRO A 113 2.40 2.97 10.33
C PRO A 113 3.87 3.02 10.75
N PRO A 114 4.32 4.10 11.40
CA PRO A 114 5.72 4.24 11.84
C PRO A 114 6.10 3.28 12.97
N ASP A 115 5.12 2.88 13.79
CA ASP A 115 5.25 1.78 14.77
C ASP A 115 3.87 1.20 15.12
N SER A 116 3.85 0.11 15.89
CA SER A 116 2.62 -0.63 16.25
C SER A 116 1.68 0.10 17.23
N GLU A 117 2.12 1.19 17.84
CA GLU A 117 1.32 2.03 18.73
C GLU A 117 0.87 3.33 18.05
N ALA A 118 1.14 3.45 16.74
CA ALA A 118 0.65 4.56 15.95
C ALA A 118 -0.87 4.48 15.78
N VAL A 119 -1.52 5.62 15.86
CA VAL A 119 -2.97 5.76 15.65
C VAL A 119 -3.22 6.64 14.44
N TRP A 120 -4.24 6.31 13.65
CA TRP A 120 -4.60 7.10 12.48
C TRP A 120 -5.42 8.33 12.87
N GLN A 121 -4.90 9.53 12.59
CA GLN A 121 -5.56 10.79 12.89
C GLN A 121 -5.26 11.82 11.80
N SER A 122 -6.27 12.58 11.36
CA SER A 122 -6.07 13.67 10.40
C SER A 122 -5.30 13.25 9.14
N ASN A 123 -5.68 12.10 8.56
CA ASN A 123 -5.08 11.52 7.35
C ASN A 123 -3.57 11.18 7.48
N ARG A 124 -3.08 10.90 8.69
CA ARG A 124 -1.71 10.45 8.96
C ARG A 124 -1.64 9.56 10.20
N TRP A 125 -0.56 8.79 10.31
CA TRP A 125 -0.22 8.09 11.54
C TRP A 125 0.39 9.04 12.56
N VAL A 126 -0.03 8.94 13.81
CA VAL A 126 0.45 9.75 14.94
C VAL A 126 0.80 8.82 16.09
N ILE A 127 1.96 9.02 16.71
CA ILE A 127 2.27 8.35 17.99
C ILE A 127 1.64 9.19 19.12
N PRO A 128 0.72 8.63 19.92
CA PRO A 128 0.10 9.35 21.02
C PRO A 128 1.13 9.90 22.01
N SER A 129 0.86 11.06 22.61
CA SER A 129 1.76 11.65 23.63
C SER A 129 2.03 10.66 24.76
N ALA A 130 0.98 10.03 25.31
CA ALA A 130 1.11 9.06 26.39
C ALA A 130 2.10 7.92 26.10
N VAL A 131 2.13 7.42 24.85
CA VAL A 131 3.10 6.40 24.40
C VAL A 131 4.51 6.96 24.41
N LYS A 132 4.72 8.17 23.87
CA LYS A 132 6.04 8.85 23.90
C LYS A 132 6.52 9.08 25.33
N GLU A 133 5.64 9.52 26.23
CA GLU A 133 5.98 9.75 27.63
C GLU A 133 6.37 8.46 28.35
N ARG A 134 5.64 7.37 28.10
CA ARG A 134 5.94 6.05 28.66
C ARG A 134 7.32 5.58 28.21
N ARG A 135 7.60 5.59 26.90
CA ARG A 135 8.92 5.23 26.33
C ARG A 135 10.05 6.10 26.88
N ALA A 136 9.79 7.40 27.08
CA ALA A 136 10.77 8.30 27.70
C ALA A 136 11.05 7.95 29.17
N ARG A 137 10.02 7.63 29.96
CA ARG A 137 10.19 7.20 31.36
C ARG A 137 10.93 5.86 31.45
N GLU A 138 10.61 4.90 30.59
CA GLU A 138 11.32 3.62 30.47
C GLU A 138 12.81 3.83 30.19
N LYS A 139 13.15 4.69 29.20
CA LYS A 139 14.55 5.04 28.89
C LYS A 139 15.26 5.72 30.08
N ARG A 140 14.58 6.62 30.79
CA ARG A 140 15.13 7.24 32.01
C ARG A 140 15.47 6.18 33.05
N ASP A 141 14.55 5.25 33.29
CA ASP A 141 14.71 4.21 34.31
C ASP A 141 15.84 3.25 33.94
N GLU A 142 15.99 2.91 32.65
CA GLU A 142 17.13 2.16 32.14
C GLU A 142 18.48 2.87 32.39
N LEU A 143 18.56 4.18 32.15
CA LEU A 143 19.78 4.96 32.38
C LEU A 143 20.11 5.12 33.87
N LEU A 144 19.09 5.23 34.72
CA LEU A 144 19.25 5.19 36.18
C LEU A 144 19.76 3.81 36.63
N LEU A 145 19.20 2.72 36.12
CA LEU A 145 19.66 1.36 36.44
C LEU A 145 21.13 1.16 36.04
N LYS A 146 21.52 1.59 34.83
CA LYS A 146 22.90 1.48 34.34
C LYS A 146 23.93 2.26 35.15
N SER A 147 23.50 3.29 35.89
CA SER A 147 24.37 4.12 36.72
C SER A 147 24.32 3.78 38.22
N ASP A 148 23.60 2.71 38.59
CA ASP A 148 23.36 2.39 40.00
C ASP A 148 24.62 1.87 40.71
N CYS A 149 25.42 1.05 40.03
CA CYS A 149 26.66 0.50 40.60
C CYS A 149 27.66 1.59 41.00
N VAL A 150 27.71 2.71 40.26
CA VAL A 150 28.63 3.83 40.53
C VAL A 150 28.29 4.55 41.84
N MET A 151 27.05 4.41 42.30
CA MET A 151 26.56 5.03 43.52
C MET A 151 26.85 4.20 44.78
N LEU A 152 27.32 2.95 44.63
CA LEU A 152 27.62 2.10 45.78
C LEU A 152 28.83 2.64 46.57
N PRO A 153 28.87 2.48 47.90
CA PRO A 153 29.97 2.98 48.73
C PRO A 153 31.35 2.44 48.32
N ASP A 154 31.39 1.15 47.97
CA ASP A 154 32.56 0.37 47.58
C ASP A 154 33.03 0.58 46.13
N TYR A 155 32.22 1.25 45.30
CA TYR A 155 32.59 1.49 43.90
C TYR A 155 33.79 2.46 43.81
N PRO A 156 34.87 2.08 43.09
CA PRO A 156 36.11 2.84 43.00
C PRO A 156 35.99 4.01 42.01
N SER A 157 35.05 4.94 42.24
CA SER A 157 34.93 6.17 41.44
C SER A 157 35.28 7.40 42.24
N THR A 158 36.08 8.26 41.62
CA THR A 158 36.44 9.58 42.12
C THR A 158 35.39 10.65 41.78
N ASN A 159 34.37 10.32 40.96
CA ASN A 159 33.46 11.31 40.39
C ASN A 159 31.99 11.17 40.84
N LYS A 160 31.75 10.66 42.06
CA LYS A 160 30.39 10.42 42.59
C LYS A 160 29.49 11.65 42.54
N THR A 161 30.05 12.87 42.66
CA THR A 161 29.28 14.11 42.53
C THR A 161 28.74 14.31 41.11
N ALA A 162 29.54 14.12 40.07
CA ALA A 162 29.05 14.22 38.69
C ALA A 162 27.99 13.15 38.38
N TRP A 163 28.15 11.94 38.93
CA TRP A 163 27.15 10.88 38.81
C TRP A 163 25.83 11.21 39.54
N LYS A 164 25.88 11.87 40.71
CA LYS A 164 24.70 12.42 41.39
C LYS A 164 23.98 13.45 40.51
N THR A 165 24.72 14.40 39.95
CA THR A 165 24.16 15.43 39.05
C THR A 165 23.53 14.81 37.80
N TYR A 166 24.22 13.86 37.16
CA TYR A 166 23.69 13.12 36.01
C TYR A 166 22.38 12.41 36.34
N ARG A 167 22.34 11.67 37.44
CA ARG A 167 21.13 10.94 37.88
C ARG A 167 19.99 11.88 38.25
N GLN A 168 20.28 13.05 38.81
CA GLN A 168 19.26 14.07 39.07
C GLN A 168 18.70 14.63 37.76
N ALA A 169 19.57 14.99 36.81
CA ALA A 169 19.15 15.46 35.50
C ALA A 169 18.29 14.43 34.74
N LEU A 170 18.57 13.12 34.91
CA LEU A 170 17.69 12.06 34.39
C LEU A 170 16.30 12.09 35.05
N ARG A 171 16.21 12.25 36.37
CA ARG A 171 14.92 12.33 37.09
C ARG A 171 14.10 13.56 36.68
N ASP A 172 14.78 14.63 36.30
CA ASP A 172 14.16 15.89 35.88
C ASP A 172 13.73 15.87 34.40
N VAL A 173 14.06 14.83 33.62
CA VAL A 173 13.65 14.70 32.20
C VAL A 173 12.15 14.94 31.96
N PRO A 174 11.21 14.37 32.74
CA PRO A 174 9.77 14.62 32.56
C PRO A 174 9.34 16.07 32.83
N GLN A 175 10.20 16.90 33.43
CA GLN A 175 9.95 18.31 33.72
C GLN A 175 10.45 19.24 32.60
N GLN A 176 11.12 18.71 31.57
CA GLN A 176 11.58 19.50 30.43
C GLN A 176 10.39 20.06 29.65
N ALA A 177 10.46 21.32 29.22
CA ALA A 177 9.39 21.97 28.45
C ALA A 177 9.05 21.29 27.11
N THR A 178 10.00 20.54 26.55
CA THR A 178 9.88 19.81 25.29
C THR A 178 9.47 18.35 25.46
N PHE A 179 9.25 17.90 26.69
CA PHE A 179 8.77 16.55 26.99
C PHE A 179 7.35 16.34 26.46
N PRO A 180 7.02 15.16 25.89
CA PRO A 180 7.89 14.02 25.58
C PRO A 180 8.50 14.05 24.18
N SER A 181 8.25 15.09 23.39
CA SER A 181 8.49 15.07 21.94
C SER A 181 9.94 15.35 21.53
N ASN A 182 10.66 16.19 22.28
CA ASN A 182 12.05 16.54 21.96
C ASN A 182 12.90 16.62 23.24
N ILE A 183 13.30 15.47 23.77
CA ILE A 183 13.98 15.36 25.07
C ILE A 183 15.50 15.56 24.92
N THR A 184 16.08 16.43 25.74
CA THR A 184 17.53 16.56 25.89
C THR A 184 18.01 15.61 26.98
N TRP A 185 18.70 14.54 26.60
CA TRP A 185 19.25 13.57 27.55
C TRP A 185 20.61 14.04 28.10
N PRO A 186 20.86 13.95 29.42
CA PRO A 186 22.18 14.25 29.95
C PRO A 186 23.20 13.22 29.46
N THR A 187 24.46 13.64 29.31
CA THR A 187 25.58 12.76 28.94
C THR A 187 26.17 12.11 30.19
N PRO A 188 26.40 10.78 30.21
CA PRO A 188 27.00 10.11 31.36
C PRO A 188 28.44 10.63 31.61
N PRO A 189 28.85 10.82 32.88
CA PRO A 189 30.24 11.13 33.23
C PRO A 189 31.19 9.98 32.88
N ALA A 190 32.50 10.27 32.88
CA ALA A 190 33.51 9.22 32.91
C ALA A 190 33.37 8.39 34.20
N LYS A 191 33.54 7.07 34.09
CA LYS A 191 33.49 6.12 35.21
C LYS A 191 34.69 6.30 36.14
#